data_AF-A0A423HBD0-F1
#
_entry.id   AF-A0A423HBD0-F1
#
_cell.length_a   1.000
_cell.length_b   1.000
_cell.length_c   1.000
_cell.angle_alpha   90.00
_cell.angle_beta   90.00
_cell.angle_gamma   90.00
#
_symmetry.space_group_name_H-M   'P 1'
#
loop_
_entity.id
_entity.type
_entity.pdbx_description
1 polymer ?
#
loop_
_entity_poly.entity_id
_entity_poly.type
_entity_poly.pdbx_seq_one_letter_code
_entity_poly.pdbx_strand_id
1 'polypeptide(L)'
;EMAKPGAPGEHIVLMGHVHDGNGHLIRDAFLEFWQANPQGVYDSAYDLEKPFNCFGRTATAEDGTWIIKTVKPGTVKNAAGFPMAPHINVSLFARGINIHLQTRLYFDDESEANAVDPILGLIEQSPRRESLIAKRSTLDGKLVYRF
;
A
#
# COMPACT_ATOMS: atom_id res chain seq x y z
N GLU A 1 9.45 -7.96 3.95
CA GLU A 1 8.58 -7.43 5.01
C GLU A 1 9.12 -6.08 5.47
N MET A 2 8.25 -5.20 5.96
CA MET A 2 8.57 -3.83 6.41
C MET A 2 8.54 -3.71 7.94
N ALA A 3 7.72 -4.52 8.61
CA ALA A 3 7.56 -4.54 10.06
C ALA A 3 7.97 -5.90 10.65
N LYS A 4 8.81 -5.88 11.68
CA LYS A 4 9.10 -7.03 12.55
C LYS A 4 8.03 -7.13 13.64
N PRO A 5 7.84 -8.29 14.30
CA PRO A 5 6.80 -8.45 15.34
C PRO A 5 6.81 -7.41 16.47
N GLY A 6 7.97 -6.82 16.81
CA GLY A 6 8.09 -5.78 17.82
C GLY A 6 7.80 -4.35 17.33
N ALA A 7 7.43 -4.15 16.07
CA ALA A 7 7.05 -2.84 15.55
C ALA A 7 5.76 -2.34 16.24
N PRO A 8 5.72 -1.06 16.66
CA PRO A 8 4.48 -0.46 17.12
C PRO A 8 3.45 -0.38 15.98
N GLY A 9 2.16 -0.37 16.33
CA GLY A 9 1.05 -0.24 15.38
C GLY A 9 0.27 -1.53 15.14
N GLU A 10 -0.81 -1.41 14.38
CA GLU A 10 -1.63 -2.55 13.95
C GLU A 10 -0.90 -3.31 12.83
N HIS A 11 -0.51 -4.56 13.09
CA HIS A 11 0.14 -5.41 12.11
C HIS A 11 -0.85 -5.87 11.05
N ILE A 12 -0.48 -5.68 9.79
CA ILE A 12 -1.31 -6.00 8.63
C ILE A 12 -0.50 -6.76 7.59
N VAL A 13 -1.21 -7.58 6.82
CA VAL A 13 -0.69 -8.18 5.59
C VAL A 13 -1.38 -7.52 4.41
N LEU A 14 -0.59 -7.00 3.47
CA LEU A 14 -1.10 -6.57 2.18
C LEU A 14 -0.84 -7.68 1.17
N MET A 15 -1.82 -7.98 0.34
CA MET A 15 -1.66 -8.94 -0.73
C MET A 15 -2.51 -8.60 -1.94
N GLY A 16 -2.15 -9.16 -3.09
CA GLY A 16 -2.91 -8.91 -4.30
C GLY A 16 -2.37 -9.65 -5.51
N HIS A 17 -2.92 -9.30 -6.65
CA HIS A 17 -2.49 -9.74 -7.97
C HIS A 17 -2.25 -8.52 -8.86
N VAL A 18 -1.50 -8.72 -9.93
CA VAL A 18 -1.37 -7.73 -11.00
C VAL A 18 -1.94 -8.34 -12.26
N HIS A 19 -2.79 -7.60 -12.97
CA HIS A 19 -3.46 -8.06 -14.19
C HIS A 19 -3.05 -7.22 -15.39
N ASP A 20 -2.93 -7.84 -16.56
CA ASP A 20 -2.76 -7.15 -17.84
C ASP A 20 -4.11 -6.70 -18.43
N GLY A 21 -4.09 -6.06 -19.61
CA GLY A 21 -5.30 -5.57 -20.29
C GLY A 21 -6.27 -6.68 -20.75
N ASN A 22 -5.85 -7.94 -20.78
CA ASN A 22 -6.69 -9.09 -21.09
C ASN A 22 -7.21 -9.79 -19.82
N GLY A 23 -6.84 -9.29 -18.63
CA GLY A 23 -7.18 -9.89 -17.34
C GLY A 23 -6.25 -11.03 -16.91
N HIS A 24 -5.19 -11.34 -17.66
CA HIS A 24 -4.23 -12.37 -17.28
C HIS A 24 -3.33 -11.89 -16.15
N LEU A 25 -2.91 -12.82 -15.29
CA LEU A 25 -1.97 -12.54 -14.21
C LEU A 25 -0.58 -12.19 -14.77
N ILE A 26 -0.04 -11.07 -14.35
CA ILE A 26 1.36 -10.70 -14.54
C ILE A 26 2.17 -11.37 -13.42
N ARG A 27 2.97 -12.38 -13.78
CA ARG A 27 3.75 -13.20 -12.83
C ARG A 27 5.23 -12.78 -12.75
N ASP A 28 5.60 -11.70 -13.44
CA ASP A 28 6.95 -11.10 -13.44
C ASP A 28 6.94 -9.66 -12.90
N ALA A 29 5.96 -9.31 -12.07
CA ALA A 29 5.84 -7.99 -11.47
C ALA A 29 6.71 -7.85 -10.20
N PHE A 30 7.32 -6.67 -10.08
CA PHE A 30 8.11 -6.22 -8.93
C PHE A 30 7.47 -4.94 -8.38
N LEU A 31 7.32 -4.87 -7.06
CA LEU A 31 6.61 -3.78 -6.38
C LEU A 31 7.46 -3.20 -5.26
N GLU A 32 7.51 -1.88 -5.21
CA GLU A 32 8.11 -1.11 -4.13
C GLU A 32 7.02 -0.36 -3.36
N PHE A 33 7.11 -0.37 -2.04
CA PHE A 33 6.16 0.24 -1.12
C PHE A 33 6.88 1.29 -0.27
N TRP A 34 6.27 2.46 -0.15
CA TRP A 34 6.76 3.57 0.67
C TRP A 34 5.62 4.17 1.49
N GLN A 35 5.69 4.05 2.82
CA GLN A 35 4.66 4.53 3.75
C GLN A 35 5.24 5.18 5.00
N ALA A 36 4.41 5.97 5.68
CA ALA A 36 4.70 6.43 7.02
C ALA A 36 4.57 5.28 8.05
N ASN A 37 5.17 5.49 9.21
CA ASN A 37 4.90 4.68 10.40
C ASN A 37 3.48 4.95 10.96
N PRO A 38 3.02 4.23 12.00
CA PRO A 38 1.68 4.44 12.58
C PRO A 38 1.43 5.83 13.18
N GLN A 39 2.49 6.59 13.44
CA GLN A 39 2.42 7.97 13.93
C GLN A 39 2.41 9.00 12.79
N GLY A 40 2.39 8.58 11.52
CA GLY A 40 2.40 9.49 10.38
C GLY A 40 3.77 10.12 10.12
N VAL A 41 4.86 9.44 10.47
CA VAL A 41 6.24 9.91 10.25
C VAL A 41 6.94 9.00 9.24
N TYR A 42 7.57 9.61 8.24
CA TYR A 42 8.47 8.94 7.31
C TYR A 42 9.90 8.96 7.86
N ASP A 43 10.50 7.78 7.98
CA ASP A 43 11.90 7.58 8.32
C ASP A 43 12.66 7.09 7.09
N SER A 44 13.50 7.96 6.52
CA SER A 44 14.28 7.66 5.31
C SER A 44 15.54 6.85 5.59
N ALA A 45 15.97 6.71 6.85
CA ALA A 45 17.12 5.89 7.18
C ALA A 45 16.71 4.41 7.20
N TYR A 46 17.09 3.68 6.15
CA TYR A 46 16.85 2.25 6.10
C TYR A 46 17.87 1.49 6.94
N ASP A 47 17.39 0.59 7.81
CA ASP A 47 18.25 -0.25 8.63
C ASP A 47 17.51 -1.56 8.99
N LEU A 48 18.15 -2.69 8.73
CA LEU A 48 17.59 -4.01 9.03
C LEU A 48 17.44 -4.27 10.52
N GLU A 49 18.15 -3.56 11.40
CA GLU A 49 18.00 -3.69 12.85
C GLU A 49 16.72 -3.05 13.36
N LYS A 50 16.19 -2.04 12.66
CA LYS A 50 14.96 -1.35 13.05
C LYS A 50 13.76 -2.31 13.13
N PRO A 51 12.84 -2.08 14.07
CA PRO A 51 11.59 -2.83 14.12
C PRO A 51 10.69 -2.54 12.92
N PHE A 52 10.80 -1.35 12.32
CA PHE A 52 10.02 -0.93 11.15
C PHE A 52 10.88 -0.11 10.18
N ASN A 53 10.74 -0.38 8.89
CA ASN A 53 11.26 0.45 7.82
C ASN A 53 10.11 0.99 6.97
N CYS A 54 10.17 2.27 6.61
CA CYS A 54 9.15 2.93 5.79
C CYS A 54 9.16 2.42 4.33
N PHE A 55 10.21 1.71 3.92
CA PHE A 55 10.40 1.14 2.57
C PHE A 55 10.36 -0.38 2.59
N GLY A 56 9.74 -0.97 1.57
CA GLY A 56 9.72 -2.41 1.36
C GLY A 56 9.58 -2.79 -0.10
N ARG A 57 9.98 -4.02 -0.40
CA ARG A 57 9.91 -4.60 -1.75
C ARG A 57 9.28 -5.98 -1.69
N THR A 58 8.54 -6.32 -2.73
CA THR A 58 8.02 -7.67 -2.96
C THR A 58 7.86 -7.91 -4.47
N ALA A 59 7.52 -9.13 -4.84
CA ALA A 59 7.28 -9.52 -6.22
C ALA A 59 6.10 -10.51 -6.27
N THR A 60 5.52 -10.68 -7.45
CA THR A 60 4.54 -11.74 -7.68
C THR A 60 5.21 -13.10 -7.65
N ALA A 61 4.64 -14.04 -6.88
CA ALA A 61 5.08 -15.43 -6.83
C ALA A 61 4.59 -16.22 -8.06
N GLU A 62 4.90 -17.52 -8.11
CA GLU A 62 4.50 -18.39 -9.22
C GLU A 62 2.99 -18.44 -9.41
N ASP A 63 2.19 -18.32 -8.34
CA ASP A 63 0.72 -18.26 -8.39
C ASP A 63 0.18 -16.88 -8.82
N GLY A 64 1.05 -15.87 -8.97
CA GLY A 64 0.73 -14.49 -9.29
C GLY A 64 0.47 -13.60 -8.06
N THR A 65 0.50 -14.16 -6.84
CA THR A 65 0.25 -13.42 -5.61
C THR A 65 1.49 -12.61 -5.22
N TRP A 66 1.33 -11.34 -4.87
CA TRP A 66 2.34 -10.59 -4.12
C TRP A 66 1.89 -10.43 -2.66
N ILE A 67 2.84 -10.42 -1.72
CA ILE A 67 2.57 -10.26 -0.29
C ILE A 67 3.61 -9.34 0.33
N ILE A 68 3.17 -8.41 1.19
CA ILE A 68 4.06 -7.63 2.04
C ILE A 68 3.46 -7.48 3.44
N LYS A 69 4.28 -7.73 4.48
CA LYS A 69 3.90 -7.55 5.89
C LYS A 69 4.37 -6.19 6.37
N THR A 70 3.49 -5.43 7.00
CA THR A 70 3.75 -4.07 7.47
C THR A 70 2.83 -3.72 8.64
N VAL A 71 2.81 -2.46 9.04
CA VAL A 71 1.81 -1.90 9.97
C VAL A 71 0.95 -0.87 9.25
N LYS A 72 -0.30 -0.70 9.67
CA LYS A 72 -1.18 0.33 9.10
C LYS A 72 -0.56 1.72 9.32
N PRO A 73 -0.37 2.53 8.26
CA PRO A 73 0.27 3.84 8.39
C PRO A 73 -0.65 4.83 9.12
N GLY A 74 -0.05 5.80 9.80
CA GLY A 74 -0.77 6.95 10.33
C GLY A 74 -1.07 7.99 9.25
N THR A 75 -1.95 8.93 9.57
CA THR A 75 -2.26 10.12 8.76
C THR A 75 -1.03 11.00 8.59
N VAL A 76 -0.83 11.50 7.36
CA VAL A 76 0.22 12.48 7.03
C VAL A 76 -0.40 13.73 6.44
N LYS A 77 0.30 14.87 6.47
CA LYS A 77 -0.19 16.12 5.84
C LYS A 77 0.38 16.29 4.45
N ASN A 78 -0.41 16.83 3.53
CA ASN A 78 0.10 17.31 2.24
C ASN A 78 0.88 18.63 2.41
N ALA A 79 1.44 19.16 1.32
CA ALA A 79 2.24 20.38 1.36
C ALA A 79 1.47 21.64 1.83
N ALA A 80 0.14 21.64 1.68
CA ALA A 80 -0.74 22.72 2.15
C ALA A 80 -1.21 22.51 3.60
N GLY A 81 -0.74 21.45 4.28
CA GLY A 81 -1.07 21.16 5.68
C GLY A 81 -2.38 20.39 5.89
N PHE A 82 -3.07 20.00 4.82
CA PHE A 82 -4.29 19.20 4.91
C PHE A 82 -3.95 17.73 5.20
N PRO A 83 -4.68 17.06 6.11
CA PRO A 83 -4.48 15.64 6.36
C PRO A 83 -4.84 14.82 5.12
N MET A 84 -4.04 13.79 4.84
CA MET A 84 -4.32 12.74 3.87
C MET A 84 -4.70 11.46 4.62
N ALA A 85 -5.70 10.74 4.12
CA ALA A 85 -6.11 9.46 4.65
C ALA A 85 -4.92 8.49 4.71
N PRO A 86 -4.91 7.52 5.66
CA PRO A 86 -3.90 6.47 5.71
C PRO A 86 -3.70 5.84 4.32
N HIS A 87 -2.47 5.91 3.81
CA HIS A 87 -2.15 5.40 2.49
C HIS A 87 -0.72 4.87 2.41
N ILE A 88 -0.49 4.03 1.40
CA ILE A 88 0.83 3.53 1.05
C ILE A 88 1.08 3.87 -0.42
N ASN A 89 2.24 4.48 -0.70
CA ASN A 89 2.66 4.73 -2.06
C ASN A 89 3.26 3.45 -2.65
N VAL A 90 2.88 3.11 -3.87
CA VAL A 90 3.31 1.89 -4.54
C VAL A 90 3.89 2.24 -5.91
N SER A 91 5.06 1.70 -6.21
CA SER A 91 5.64 1.71 -7.56
C SER A 91 5.65 0.29 -8.12
N LEU A 92 5.09 0.11 -9.31
CA LEU A 92 4.99 -1.17 -10.00
C LEU A 92 5.92 -1.19 -11.22
N PHE A 93 6.69 -2.26 -11.34
CA PHE A 93 7.60 -2.57 -12.43
C PHE A 93 7.25 -3.95 -12.98
N ALA A 94 7.33 -4.14 -14.29
CA ALA A 94 7.19 -5.45 -14.93
C ALA A 94 7.76 -5.37 -16.35
N ARG A 95 8.01 -6.52 -16.97
CA ARG A 95 8.29 -6.57 -18.41
C ARG A 95 7.10 -5.96 -19.17
N GLY A 96 7.41 -5.07 -20.13
CA GLY A 96 6.39 -4.34 -20.91
C GLY A 96 5.96 -2.99 -20.30
N ILE A 97 6.36 -2.70 -19.05
CA ILE A 97 6.19 -1.38 -18.43
C ILE A 97 7.48 -0.58 -18.64
N ASN A 98 7.45 0.42 -19.53
CA ASN A 98 8.64 1.22 -19.88
C ASN A 98 9.06 2.21 -18.78
N ILE A 99 8.08 2.72 -18.03
CA ILE A 99 8.26 3.62 -16.88
C ILE A 99 7.35 3.09 -15.77
N HIS A 100 7.91 2.93 -14.57
CA HIS A 100 7.17 2.40 -13.42
C HIS A 100 5.85 3.14 -13.19
N LEU A 101 4.81 2.37 -12.86
CA LEU A 101 3.49 2.91 -12.59
C LEU A 101 3.39 3.27 -11.11
N GLN A 102 2.99 4.50 -10.83
CA GLN A 102 2.76 4.97 -9.46
C GLN A 102 1.28 4.87 -9.11
N THR A 103 0.99 4.35 -7.93
CA THR A 103 -0.36 4.31 -7.37
C THR A 103 -0.32 4.50 -5.85
N ARG A 104 -1.50 4.61 -5.25
CA ARG A 104 -1.68 4.57 -3.80
C ARG A 104 -2.66 3.48 -3.41
N LEU A 105 -2.37 2.83 -2.30
CA LEU A 105 -3.27 1.93 -1.61
C LEU A 105 -3.85 2.67 -0.40
N TYR A 106 -5.18 2.79 -0.34
CA TYR A 106 -5.97 3.24 0.81
C TYR A 106 -6.74 2.05 1.41
N PHE A 107 -7.39 2.26 2.55
CA PHE A 107 -8.03 1.19 3.32
C PHE A 107 -9.55 1.39 3.36
N ASP A 108 -10.34 0.34 3.14
CA ASP A 108 -11.81 0.42 3.10
C ASP A 108 -12.46 0.74 4.45
N ASP A 109 -11.77 0.47 5.55
CA ASP A 109 -12.19 0.81 6.91
C ASP A 109 -11.84 2.25 7.33
N GLU A 110 -11.26 3.05 6.43
CA GLU A 110 -10.97 4.48 6.62
C GLU A 110 -11.94 5.37 5.80
N SER A 111 -13.20 4.95 5.65
CA SER A 111 -14.16 5.59 4.74
C SER A 111 -14.35 7.09 4.97
N GLU A 112 -14.41 7.53 6.24
CA GLU A 112 -14.54 8.95 6.61
C GLU A 112 -13.31 9.77 6.19
N ALA A 113 -12.10 9.24 6.45
CA ALA A 113 -10.86 9.89 6.04
C ALA A 113 -10.70 9.91 4.52
N ASN A 114 -11.02 8.80 3.86
CA ASN A 114 -10.97 8.67 2.39
C ASN A 114 -11.89 9.67 1.69
N ALA A 115 -13.07 9.93 2.26
CA ALA A 115 -14.07 10.85 1.69
C ALA A 115 -13.58 12.30 1.62
N VAL A 116 -12.66 12.70 2.51
CA VAL A 116 -12.12 14.05 2.62
C VAL A 116 -10.64 14.15 2.21
N ASP A 117 -10.04 13.05 1.73
CA ASP A 117 -8.64 13.03 1.34
C ASP A 117 -8.39 13.94 0.13
N PRO A 118 -7.44 14.90 0.23
CA PRO A 118 -7.22 15.89 -0.81
C PRO A 118 -6.60 15.32 -2.09
N ILE A 119 -6.07 14.09 -2.08
CA ILE A 119 -5.47 13.44 -3.25
C ILE A 119 -6.49 12.53 -3.94
N LEU A 120 -7.27 11.74 -3.20
CA LEU A 120 -8.43 11.02 -3.75
C LEU A 120 -9.44 11.99 -4.36
N GLY A 121 -9.64 13.16 -3.73
CA GLY A 121 -10.51 14.21 -4.22
C GLY A 121 -10.13 14.78 -5.59
N LEU A 122 -8.86 14.64 -6.03
CA LEU A 122 -8.42 15.07 -7.36
C LEU A 122 -8.93 14.15 -8.49
N ILE A 123 -9.37 12.93 -8.16
CA ILE A 123 -9.93 12.00 -9.14
C ILE A 123 -11.40 12.37 -9.35
N GLU A 124 -11.72 13.00 -10.48
CA GLU A 124 -13.07 13.48 -10.77
C GLU A 124 -14.14 12.37 -10.73
N GLN A 125 -13.82 11.21 -11.32
CA GLN A 125 -14.76 10.09 -11.44
C GLN A 125 -14.75 9.22 -10.19
N SER A 126 -15.80 9.32 -9.37
CA SER A 126 -15.94 8.56 -8.12
C SER A 126 -15.67 7.05 -8.27
N PRO A 127 -16.17 6.34 -9.32
CA PRO A 127 -15.89 4.91 -9.47
C PRO A 127 -14.40 4.57 -9.63
N ARG A 128 -13.57 5.51 -10.12
CA ARG A 128 -12.12 5.31 -10.23
C ARG A 128 -11.40 5.43 -8.90
N ARG A 129 -12.00 6.07 -7.90
CA ARG A 129 -11.42 6.14 -6.54
C ARG A 129 -11.47 4.77 -5.87
N GLU A 130 -12.50 3.98 -6.16
CA GLU A 130 -12.70 2.65 -5.59
C GLU A 130 -11.56 1.68 -5.94
N SER A 131 -10.90 1.86 -7.09
CA SER A 131 -9.75 1.03 -7.48
C SER A 131 -8.50 1.27 -6.63
N LEU A 132 -8.51 2.28 -5.76
CA LEU A 132 -7.42 2.60 -4.84
C LEU A 132 -7.69 2.10 -3.41
N ILE A 133 -8.86 1.51 -3.16
CA ILE A 133 -9.31 1.11 -1.82
C ILE A 133 -9.12 -0.40 -1.64
N ALA A 134 -8.12 -0.79 -0.86
CA ALA A 134 -7.89 -2.18 -0.49
C ALA A 134 -8.96 -2.69 0.48
N LYS A 135 -9.35 -3.95 0.32
CA LYS A 135 -10.45 -4.58 1.05
C LYS A 135 -9.98 -5.33 2.27
N ARG A 136 -10.47 -4.96 3.45
CA ARG A 136 -10.18 -5.61 4.73
C ARG A 136 -10.76 -7.02 4.76
N SER A 137 -9.98 -7.95 5.25
CA SER A 137 -10.35 -9.35 5.46
C SER A 137 -9.48 -9.98 6.56
N THR A 138 -9.75 -11.25 6.88
CA THR A 138 -8.94 -12.03 7.83
C THR A 138 -8.49 -13.32 7.16
N LEU A 139 -7.21 -13.67 7.29
CA LEU A 139 -6.63 -14.93 6.82
C LEU A 139 -5.77 -15.52 7.93
N ASP A 140 -6.06 -16.75 8.34
CA ASP A 140 -5.35 -17.46 9.42
C ASP A 140 -5.21 -16.61 10.72
N GLY A 141 -6.27 -15.88 11.07
CA GLY A 141 -6.31 -15.01 12.24
C GLY A 141 -5.50 -13.71 12.10
N LYS A 142 -4.93 -13.42 10.92
CA LYS A 142 -4.21 -12.17 10.63
C LYS A 142 -5.11 -11.22 9.86
N LEU A 143 -4.96 -9.92 10.18
CA LEU A 143 -5.60 -8.85 9.43
C LEU A 143 -4.94 -8.70 8.06
N VAL A 144 -5.75 -8.77 7.00
CA VAL A 144 -5.29 -8.71 5.61
C VAL A 144 -6.05 -7.61 4.86
N TYR A 145 -5.36 -6.87 4.02
CA TYR A 145 -5.99 -6.04 2.99
C TYR A 145 -5.63 -6.58 1.60
N ARG A 146 -6.66 -6.87 0.80
CA ARG A 146 -6.49 -7.28 -0.59
C ARG A 146 -6.57 -6.05 -1.50
N PHE A 147 -5.55 -5.86 -2.32
CA PHE A 147 -5.46 -4.77 -3.29
C PHE A 147 -5.33 -5.32 -4.71
#